data_AF-A0A3P9AJ79-F1
#
_entry.id   AF-A0A3P9AJ79-F1
#
_cell.length_a   1.000
_cell.length_b   1.000
_cell.length_c   1.000
_cell.angle_alpha   90.00
_cell.angle_beta   90.00
_cell.angle_gamma   90.00
#
_symmetry.space_group_name_H-M   'P 1'
#
loop_
_entity.id
_entity.type
_entity.pdbx_description
1 polymer ?
#
loop_
_entity_poly.entity_id
_entity_poly.type
_entity_poly.pdbx_seq_one_letter_code
_entity_poly.pdbx_strand_id
1 'polypeptide(L)'
;MPGGVRLVGGDSRCAGEVEWYYHGEWRIVGTSDDNSYRTDASAVVCRQMRCGSSVSVIPGNTTREPGVSCFGTESALRECGIDKDSILNVTLSSFTVICSVQPDIYLTDSMGGVFRGHQEPEMFRGSNFTITCSTQPQYPGGSFLLTFIGSNRTQTQTQPAVNHSAVFLFSAADDSHQGNYRCVYYNYVFSHNFYCESQLLFLTVTRTDDVRLVGGDSHCAGEVEWYYHGEWRIVGTVDMNSFRKRVAAVVCRQLGCGSTVSISPPAKRIHGTGCQCSGSEPRLRNCLTRLATNLFSLSVVCSDHQGAGESE
;
A
#
# COMPACT_ATOMS: atom_id res chain seq x y z
N MET A 1 -2.14 -4.12 -33.58
CA MET A 1 -3.45 -4.24 -32.92
C MET A 1 -3.55 -5.64 -32.33
N PRO A 2 -3.83 -5.83 -31.03
CA PRO A 2 -3.85 -7.16 -30.42
C PRO A 2 -5.00 -8.00 -31.00
N GLY A 3 -4.69 -8.88 -31.96
CA GLY A 3 -5.56 -9.97 -32.40
C GLY A 3 -6.91 -9.60 -33.02
N GLY A 4 -7.08 -8.36 -33.51
CA GLY A 4 -8.31 -7.92 -34.17
C GLY A 4 -9.48 -7.64 -33.23
N VAL A 5 -9.29 -7.51 -31.92
CA VAL A 5 -10.38 -7.22 -30.97
C VAL A 5 -10.27 -5.78 -30.45
N ARG A 6 -11.42 -5.11 -30.27
CA ARG A 6 -11.51 -3.80 -29.59
C ARG A 6 -12.76 -3.72 -28.74
N LEU A 7 -12.72 -2.86 -27.73
CA LEU A 7 -13.85 -2.51 -26.89
C LEU A 7 -14.32 -1.10 -27.28
N VAL A 8 -15.61 -0.95 -27.58
CA VAL A 8 -16.20 0.31 -28.05
C VAL A 8 -17.28 0.82 -27.10
N GLY A 9 -17.62 2.10 -27.23
CA GLY A 9 -18.75 2.70 -26.52
C GLY A 9 -18.44 3.34 -25.15
N GLY A 10 -17.18 3.38 -24.70
CA GLY A 10 -16.83 4.09 -23.47
C GLY A 10 -15.40 4.61 -23.40
N ASP A 11 -15.10 5.29 -22.29
CA ASP A 11 -13.85 6.03 -22.06
C ASP A 11 -12.68 5.16 -21.59
N SER A 12 -12.77 3.84 -21.79
CA SER A 12 -11.75 2.88 -21.37
C SER A 12 -11.42 1.90 -22.50
N ARG A 13 -10.14 1.57 -22.64
CA ARG A 13 -9.69 0.44 -23.49
C ARG A 13 -9.96 -0.93 -22.86
N CYS A 14 -10.41 -0.96 -21.60
CA CYS A 14 -10.63 -2.15 -20.79
C CYS A 14 -12.11 -2.35 -20.42
N ALA A 15 -13.00 -1.53 -20.95
CA ALA A 15 -14.43 -1.78 -20.90
C ALA A 15 -15.14 -1.28 -22.15
N GLY A 16 -16.17 -2.01 -22.56
CA GLY A 16 -16.98 -1.67 -23.72
C GLY A 16 -17.62 -2.88 -24.38
N GLU A 17 -18.42 -2.60 -25.39
CA GLU A 17 -19.01 -3.60 -26.28
C GLU A 17 -17.90 -4.24 -27.12
N VAL A 18 -17.95 -5.56 -27.26
CA VAL A 18 -16.88 -6.33 -27.90
C VAL A 18 -17.04 -6.35 -29.41
N GLU A 19 -16.05 -5.80 -30.11
CA GLU A 19 -15.95 -5.93 -31.56
C GLU A 19 -14.73 -6.75 -31.98
N TRP A 20 -14.93 -7.60 -32.98
CA TRP A 20 -13.89 -8.41 -33.59
C TRP A 20 -13.80 -8.10 -35.09
N TYR A 21 -12.57 -7.89 -35.56
CA TYR A 21 -12.24 -7.68 -36.95
C TYR A 21 -12.30 -9.02 -37.68
N TYR A 22 -13.41 -9.22 -38.38
CA TYR A 22 -13.76 -10.46 -39.05
C TYR A 22 -14.11 -10.16 -40.51
N HIS A 23 -13.46 -10.88 -41.44
CA HIS A 23 -13.72 -10.76 -42.89
C HIS A 23 -13.56 -9.34 -43.47
N GLY A 24 -12.63 -8.55 -42.91
CA GLY A 24 -12.32 -7.20 -43.42
C GLY A 24 -13.16 -6.08 -42.80
N GLU A 25 -14.06 -6.40 -41.87
CA GLU A 25 -14.93 -5.43 -41.19
C GLU A 25 -14.88 -5.63 -39.67
N TRP A 26 -15.12 -4.56 -38.93
CA TRP A 26 -15.36 -4.65 -37.48
C TRP A 26 -16.82 -5.05 -37.27
N ARG A 27 -17.04 -6.12 -36.51
CA ARG A 27 -18.37 -6.65 -36.22
C ARG A 27 -18.54 -6.86 -34.72
N ILE A 28 -19.74 -6.59 -34.22
CA ILE A 28 -20.11 -6.88 -32.83
C ILE A 28 -20.12 -8.40 -32.65
N VAL A 29 -19.49 -8.86 -31.58
CA VAL A 29 -19.41 -10.28 -31.24
C VAL A 29 -20.61 -10.67 -30.38
N GLY A 30 -21.29 -11.74 -30.76
CA GLY A 30 -22.37 -12.33 -29.97
C GLY A 30 -21.92 -13.58 -29.21
N THR A 31 -22.58 -13.90 -28.11
CA THR A 31 -22.55 -15.22 -27.48
C THR A 31 -23.98 -15.75 -27.37
N SER A 32 -24.13 -17.05 -27.11
CA SER A 32 -25.40 -17.58 -26.61
C SER A 32 -25.85 -16.81 -25.35
N ASP A 33 -27.17 -16.72 -25.14
CA ASP A 33 -27.79 -16.04 -24.00
C ASP A 33 -27.50 -16.72 -22.65
N ASP A 34 -26.95 -17.94 -22.64
CA ASP A 34 -26.50 -18.54 -21.38
C ASP A 34 -25.34 -17.75 -20.77
N ASN A 35 -25.48 -17.42 -19.49
CA ASN A 35 -24.52 -16.60 -18.75
C ASN A 35 -23.09 -17.15 -18.79
N SER A 36 -22.91 -18.47 -18.85
CA SER A 36 -21.58 -19.11 -18.86
C SER A 36 -20.76 -18.75 -20.10
N TYR A 37 -21.35 -18.80 -21.30
CA TYR A 37 -20.62 -18.46 -22.53
C TYR A 37 -20.18 -17.00 -22.54
N ARG A 38 -21.03 -16.12 -22.01
CA ARG A 38 -20.74 -14.69 -21.91
C ARG A 38 -19.60 -14.40 -20.91
N THR A 39 -19.58 -15.08 -19.77
CA THR A 39 -18.49 -14.95 -18.78
C THR A 39 -17.18 -15.50 -19.30
N ASP A 40 -17.21 -16.63 -20.02
CA ASP A 40 -16.02 -17.25 -20.59
C ASP A 40 -15.42 -16.41 -21.72
N ALA A 41 -16.26 -15.92 -22.63
CA ALA A 41 -15.83 -14.98 -23.67
C ALA A 41 -15.26 -13.69 -23.07
N SER A 42 -15.90 -13.13 -22.04
CA SER A 42 -15.39 -11.96 -21.32
C SER A 42 -14.01 -12.20 -20.70
N ALA A 43 -13.77 -13.37 -20.11
CA ALA A 43 -12.46 -13.73 -19.55
C ALA A 43 -11.36 -13.75 -20.63
N VAL A 44 -11.67 -14.31 -21.81
CA VAL A 44 -10.76 -14.31 -22.97
C VAL A 44 -10.49 -12.90 -23.46
N VAL A 45 -11.52 -12.05 -23.56
CA VAL A 45 -11.40 -10.65 -24.00
C VAL A 45 -10.52 -9.84 -23.06
N CYS A 46 -10.78 -9.86 -21.75
CA CYS A 46 -9.98 -9.12 -20.77
C CYS A 46 -8.51 -9.55 -20.78
N ARG A 47 -8.26 -10.86 -20.95
CA ARG A 47 -6.92 -11.43 -21.09
C ARG A 47 -6.24 -10.95 -22.37
N GLN A 48 -6.92 -11.04 -23.51
CA GLN A 48 -6.40 -10.62 -24.81
C GLN A 48 -6.07 -9.12 -24.84
N MET A 49 -6.90 -8.29 -24.19
CA MET A 49 -6.70 -6.84 -24.10
C MET A 49 -5.64 -6.44 -23.05
N ARG A 50 -5.17 -7.40 -22.25
CA ARG A 50 -4.24 -7.23 -21.12
C ARG A 50 -4.79 -6.28 -20.05
N CYS A 51 -6.08 -6.45 -19.75
CA CYS A 51 -6.83 -5.64 -18.79
C CYS A 51 -7.16 -6.44 -17.52
N GLY A 52 -6.36 -7.46 -17.17
CA GLY A 52 -6.64 -8.30 -16.01
C GLY A 52 -7.76 -9.31 -16.26
N SER A 53 -8.63 -9.48 -15.26
CA SER A 53 -9.71 -10.48 -15.23
C SER A 53 -11.06 -9.84 -15.55
N SER A 54 -12.03 -10.63 -16.00
CA SER A 54 -13.41 -10.16 -16.15
C SER A 54 -14.02 -9.87 -14.79
N VAL A 55 -14.61 -8.69 -14.60
CA VAL A 55 -15.30 -8.28 -13.36
C VAL A 55 -16.81 -8.30 -13.55
N SER A 56 -17.28 -7.71 -14.64
CA SER A 56 -18.70 -7.62 -14.93
C SER A 56 -18.93 -7.81 -16.42
N VAL A 57 -20.04 -8.45 -16.74
CA VAL A 57 -20.47 -8.69 -18.11
C VAL A 57 -21.93 -8.28 -18.20
N ILE A 58 -22.23 -7.40 -19.15
CA ILE A 58 -23.57 -6.83 -19.32
C ILE A 58 -24.15 -7.42 -20.61
N PRO A 59 -25.31 -8.10 -20.57
CA PRO A 59 -26.00 -8.54 -21.77
C PRO A 59 -26.41 -7.35 -22.63
N GLY A 60 -26.21 -7.46 -23.93
CA GLY A 60 -26.66 -6.49 -24.92
C GLY A 60 -27.86 -7.00 -25.71
N ASN A 61 -28.06 -6.41 -26.90
CA ASN A 61 -29.14 -6.78 -27.80
C ASN A 61 -28.77 -7.98 -28.66
N THR A 62 -29.79 -8.62 -29.23
CA THR A 62 -29.62 -9.67 -30.24
C THR A 62 -28.80 -9.17 -31.42
N THR A 63 -27.78 -9.92 -31.80
CA THR A 63 -26.88 -9.60 -32.92
C THR A 63 -26.88 -10.71 -33.96
N ARG A 64 -26.50 -10.35 -35.18
CA ARG A 64 -26.19 -11.32 -36.23
C ARG A 64 -24.67 -11.38 -36.38
N GLU A 65 -24.13 -12.59 -36.35
CA GLU A 65 -22.74 -13.03 -36.55
C GLU A 65 -21.60 -11.98 -36.58
N PRO A 66 -20.44 -12.25 -35.94
CA PRO A 66 -19.98 -13.58 -35.51
C PRO A 66 -20.38 -13.96 -34.08
N GLY A 67 -20.83 -15.20 -33.90
CA GLY A 67 -21.02 -15.83 -32.60
C GLY A 67 -19.75 -16.55 -32.13
N VAL A 68 -19.40 -16.41 -30.86
CA VAL A 68 -18.26 -17.12 -30.25
C VAL A 68 -18.70 -17.95 -29.05
N SER A 69 -18.11 -19.14 -28.96
CA SER A 69 -18.27 -20.07 -27.84
C SER A 69 -16.88 -20.37 -27.29
N CYS A 70 -16.57 -19.78 -26.13
CA CYS A 70 -15.28 -19.92 -25.45
C CYS A 70 -15.41 -20.81 -24.21
N PHE A 71 -14.33 -21.48 -23.85
CA PHE A 71 -14.17 -22.20 -22.57
C PHE A 71 -13.56 -21.32 -21.46
N GLY A 72 -13.11 -20.11 -21.80
CA GLY A 72 -12.55 -19.14 -20.85
C GLY A 72 -11.04 -19.26 -20.61
N THR A 73 -10.40 -20.30 -21.16
CA THR A 73 -8.95 -20.57 -21.02
C THR A 73 -8.13 -20.11 -22.22
N GLU A 74 -8.79 -19.77 -23.32
CA GLU A 74 -8.17 -19.32 -24.57
C GLU A 74 -7.39 -18.02 -24.40
N SER A 75 -6.35 -17.82 -25.21
CA SER A 75 -5.54 -16.59 -25.14
C SER A 75 -6.15 -15.46 -25.97
N ALA A 76 -6.99 -15.78 -26.94
CA ALA A 76 -7.64 -14.82 -27.82
C ALA A 76 -8.98 -15.34 -28.36
N LEU A 77 -9.90 -14.44 -28.72
CA LEU A 77 -11.22 -14.80 -29.27
C LEU A 77 -11.16 -15.68 -30.52
N ARG A 78 -10.12 -15.54 -31.34
CA ARG A 78 -9.90 -16.37 -32.54
C ARG A 78 -9.68 -17.87 -32.24
N GLU A 79 -9.35 -18.21 -31.00
CA GLU A 79 -9.13 -19.58 -30.53
C GLU A 79 -10.42 -20.21 -29.99
N CYS A 80 -11.46 -19.39 -29.76
CA CYS A 80 -12.78 -19.88 -29.37
C CYS A 80 -13.48 -20.57 -30.55
N GLY A 81 -14.45 -21.43 -30.25
CA GLY A 81 -15.36 -21.96 -31.25
C GLY A 81 -16.17 -20.84 -31.89
N ILE A 82 -16.43 -20.95 -33.19
CA ILE A 82 -17.34 -20.04 -33.90
C ILE A 82 -18.71 -20.72 -33.97
N ASP A 83 -19.70 -20.08 -33.37
CA ASP A 83 -21.11 -20.42 -33.59
C ASP A 83 -21.51 -19.86 -34.95
N LYS A 84 -21.27 -20.64 -36.01
CA LYS A 84 -21.74 -20.36 -37.37
C LYS A 84 -23.19 -20.79 -37.45
N ASP A 85 -24.11 -19.87 -37.65
CA ASP A 85 -25.53 -20.22 -37.59
C ASP A 85 -25.99 -20.92 -38.88
N SER A 86 -26.72 -22.03 -38.70
CA SER A 86 -27.62 -22.70 -39.67
C SER A 86 -28.16 -24.05 -39.15
N ILE A 87 -27.67 -24.58 -38.01
CA ILE A 87 -28.11 -25.92 -37.52
C ILE A 87 -28.81 -25.89 -36.15
N LEU A 88 -28.68 -24.82 -35.34
CA LEU A 88 -29.12 -24.84 -33.93
C LEU A 88 -30.11 -23.76 -33.45
N ASN A 89 -30.60 -22.83 -34.28
CA ASN A 89 -31.54 -21.76 -33.84
C ASN A 89 -31.06 -21.01 -32.59
N VAL A 90 -29.75 -20.74 -32.47
CA VAL A 90 -29.20 -20.11 -31.26
C VAL A 90 -29.36 -18.60 -31.38
N THR A 91 -30.01 -18.00 -30.38
CA THR A 91 -30.11 -16.54 -30.30
C THR A 91 -28.78 -16.03 -29.76
N LEU A 92 -28.10 -15.18 -30.55
CA LEU A 92 -26.86 -14.55 -30.15
C LEU A 92 -27.12 -13.15 -29.66
N SER A 93 -26.58 -12.81 -28.50
CA SER A 93 -26.63 -11.46 -27.93
C SER A 93 -25.23 -10.87 -27.81
N SER A 94 -25.13 -9.59 -28.18
CA SER A 94 -23.96 -8.76 -27.87
C SER A 94 -23.74 -8.70 -26.36
N PHE A 95 -22.54 -8.30 -25.96
CA PHE A 95 -22.21 -8.12 -24.56
C PHE A 95 -21.17 -7.02 -24.38
N THR A 96 -21.31 -6.31 -23.27
CA THR A 96 -20.31 -5.34 -22.80
C THR A 96 -19.48 -5.99 -21.70
N VAL A 97 -18.17 -5.82 -21.80
CA VAL A 97 -17.19 -6.35 -20.85
C VAL A 97 -16.66 -5.21 -19.99
N ILE A 98 -16.49 -5.46 -18.69
CA ILE A 98 -15.74 -4.60 -17.77
C ILE A 98 -14.63 -5.43 -17.14
N CYS A 99 -13.38 -5.08 -17.44
CA CYS A 99 -12.20 -5.79 -16.93
C CYS A 99 -11.66 -5.17 -15.64
N SER A 100 -10.90 -5.97 -14.88
CA SER A 100 -10.39 -5.56 -13.58
C SER A 100 -9.26 -4.55 -13.69
N VAL A 101 -9.23 -3.61 -12.75
CA VAL A 101 -8.05 -2.81 -12.46
C VAL A 101 -7.62 -3.16 -11.05
N GLN A 102 -6.47 -3.82 -10.92
CA GLN A 102 -5.91 -4.16 -9.62
C GLN A 102 -5.50 -2.85 -8.92
N PRO A 103 -6.16 -2.43 -7.83
CA PRO A 103 -5.72 -1.25 -7.11
C PRO A 103 -4.47 -1.58 -6.31
N ASP A 104 -3.53 -0.66 -6.34
CA ASP A 104 -2.32 -0.66 -5.52
C ASP A 104 -2.63 -0.03 -4.17
N ILE A 105 -2.07 -0.62 -3.11
CA ILE A 105 -2.08 -0.09 -1.75
C ILE A 105 -0.65 0.17 -1.30
N TYR A 106 -0.40 1.36 -0.79
CA TYR A 106 0.88 1.75 -0.23
C TYR A 106 0.72 2.53 1.06
N LEU A 107 1.66 2.33 1.97
CA LEU A 107 1.79 3.09 3.19
C LEU A 107 3.02 3.99 3.06
N THR A 108 2.85 5.26 3.40
CA THR A 108 3.94 6.23 3.47
C THR A 108 4.06 6.74 4.90
N ASP A 109 5.25 6.55 5.48
CA ASP A 109 5.56 7.08 6.80
C ASP A 109 5.88 8.59 6.73
N SER A 110 5.94 9.24 7.90
CA SER A 110 6.31 10.66 8.02
C SER A 110 7.71 11.04 7.47
N MET A 111 8.57 10.06 7.20
CA MET A 111 9.94 10.24 6.69
C MET A 111 10.03 10.00 5.17
N GLY A 112 8.92 9.68 4.50
CA GLY A 112 8.89 9.36 3.08
C GLY A 112 9.25 7.91 2.75
N GLY A 113 9.35 7.03 3.75
CA GLY A 113 9.45 5.58 3.55
C GLY A 113 8.16 5.05 2.94
N VAL A 114 8.26 4.34 1.82
CA VAL A 114 7.10 3.80 1.08
C VAL A 114 7.09 2.28 1.16
N PHE A 115 6.03 1.73 1.73
CA PHE A 115 5.79 0.30 1.90
C PHE A 115 4.60 -0.14 1.03
N ARG A 116 4.70 -1.31 0.39
CA ARG A 116 3.66 -1.85 -0.50
C ARG A 116 2.97 -3.05 0.12
N GLY A 117 1.75 -3.40 -0.34
CA GLY A 117 0.90 -4.47 0.22
C GLY A 117 1.61 -5.74 0.73
N HIS A 118 2.48 -6.37 -0.07
CA HIS A 118 3.18 -7.60 0.35
C HIS A 118 4.20 -7.42 1.50
N GLN A 119 4.53 -6.19 1.85
CA GLN A 119 5.46 -5.88 2.93
C GLN A 119 4.68 -5.75 4.24
N GLU A 120 5.32 -6.11 5.35
CA GLU A 120 4.79 -5.93 6.71
C GLU A 120 5.45 -4.68 7.32
N PRO A 121 4.96 -3.46 7.01
CA PRO A 121 5.52 -2.25 7.59
C PRO A 121 5.36 -2.22 9.11
N GLU A 122 6.42 -1.77 9.77
CA GLU A 122 6.39 -1.40 11.18
C GLU A 122 6.20 0.12 11.31
N MET A 123 5.15 0.51 12.02
CA MET A 123 4.92 1.90 12.38
C MET A 123 5.09 2.11 13.87
N PHE A 124 5.92 3.07 14.24
CA PHE A 124 6.09 3.39 15.65
C PHE A 124 4.90 4.17 16.18
N ARG A 125 4.44 3.81 17.38
CA ARG A 125 3.39 4.53 18.10
C ARG A 125 3.64 6.05 18.12
N GLY A 126 2.60 6.85 17.93
CA GLY A 126 2.64 8.31 17.87
C GLY A 126 3.11 8.90 16.53
N SER A 127 3.52 8.07 15.57
CA SER A 127 3.91 8.55 14.24
C SER A 127 2.69 8.78 13.36
N ASN A 128 2.77 9.79 12.49
CA ASN A 128 1.80 9.95 11.42
C ASN A 128 2.16 9.04 10.25
N PHE A 129 1.15 8.47 9.63
CA PHE A 129 1.29 7.71 8.39
C PHE A 129 0.12 7.99 7.47
N THR A 130 0.34 7.69 6.20
CA THR A 130 -0.68 7.82 5.17
C THR A 130 -0.81 6.49 4.47
N ILE A 131 -2.04 6.06 4.24
CA ILE A 131 -2.32 4.94 3.34
C ILE A 131 -2.87 5.56 2.08
N THR A 132 -2.35 5.17 0.94
CA THR A 132 -2.85 5.65 -0.33
C THR A 132 -3.22 4.46 -1.20
N CYS A 133 -4.38 4.59 -1.82
CA CYS A 133 -4.88 3.65 -2.81
C CYS A 133 -4.74 4.29 -4.19
N SER A 134 -4.30 3.54 -5.19
CA SER A 134 -4.24 4.04 -6.57
C SER A 134 -4.59 2.97 -7.58
N THR A 135 -5.01 3.38 -8.77
CA THR A 135 -5.24 2.50 -9.92
C THR A 135 -4.51 3.04 -11.15
N GLN A 136 -4.30 2.18 -12.15
CA GLN A 136 -3.92 2.65 -13.48
C GLN A 136 -5.05 3.53 -14.06
N PRO A 137 -4.73 4.55 -14.87
CA PRO A 137 -5.72 5.46 -15.46
C PRO A 137 -6.52 4.80 -16.58
N GLN A 138 -7.34 3.81 -16.20
CA GLN A 138 -8.15 3.01 -17.11
C GLN A 138 -9.62 3.43 -17.11
N TYR A 139 -10.11 3.96 -15.98
CA TYR A 139 -11.50 4.37 -15.81
C TYR A 139 -11.54 5.77 -15.21
N PRO A 140 -12.33 6.70 -15.76
CA PRO A 140 -12.49 8.01 -15.19
C PRO A 140 -13.25 7.94 -13.85
N GLY A 141 -12.86 8.79 -12.90
CA GLY A 141 -13.57 8.95 -11.62
C GLY A 141 -13.47 7.73 -10.69
N GLY A 142 -14.55 7.47 -9.94
CA GLY A 142 -14.63 6.43 -8.93
C GLY A 142 -14.28 6.90 -7.52
N SER A 143 -14.24 5.94 -6.59
CA SER A 143 -13.88 6.17 -5.19
C SER A 143 -13.13 4.98 -4.62
N PHE A 144 -12.32 5.23 -3.61
CA PHE A 144 -11.66 4.18 -2.85
C PHE A 144 -12.30 4.06 -1.48
N LEU A 145 -12.63 2.83 -1.10
CA LEU A 145 -12.99 2.43 0.24
C LEU A 145 -11.78 1.74 0.86
N LEU A 146 -11.20 2.32 1.89
CA LEU A 146 -10.19 1.67 2.70
C LEU A 146 -10.89 0.86 3.79
N THR A 147 -10.73 -0.46 3.76
CA THR A 147 -11.22 -1.38 4.77
C THR A 147 -10.07 -1.76 5.70
N PHE A 148 -10.26 -1.52 6.99
CA PHE A 148 -9.37 -1.93 8.07
C PHE A 148 -10.02 -3.05 8.89
N ILE A 149 -9.27 -4.13 9.10
CA ILE A 149 -9.65 -5.29 9.91
C ILE A 149 -8.60 -5.46 11.00
N GLY A 150 -8.91 -4.96 12.20
CA GLY A 150 -8.14 -5.19 13.41
C GLY A 150 -8.67 -6.39 14.20
N SER A 151 -8.06 -6.67 15.36
CA SER A 151 -8.43 -7.84 16.17
C SER A 151 -9.86 -7.80 16.72
N ASN A 152 -10.36 -6.60 17.06
CA ASN A 152 -11.65 -6.41 17.73
C ASN A 152 -12.60 -5.46 16.99
N ARG A 153 -12.21 -4.94 15.82
CA ARG A 153 -12.98 -3.93 15.09
C ARG A 153 -12.69 -4.00 13.60
N THR A 154 -13.75 -3.78 12.81
CA THR A 154 -13.66 -3.46 11.40
C THR A 154 -14.08 -2.01 11.20
N GLN A 155 -13.30 -1.24 10.43
CA GLN A 155 -13.62 0.13 10.09
C GLN A 155 -13.46 0.33 8.58
N THR A 156 -14.28 1.21 8.02
CA THR A 156 -14.19 1.60 6.63
C THR A 156 -14.12 3.12 6.50
N GLN A 157 -13.35 3.61 5.54
CA GLN A 157 -13.29 5.03 5.17
C GLN A 157 -13.36 5.15 3.66
N THR A 158 -14.14 6.09 3.14
CA THR A 158 -14.28 6.31 1.70
C THR A 158 -13.69 7.66 1.33
N GLN A 159 -12.97 7.70 0.21
CA GLN A 159 -12.44 8.92 -0.40
C GLN A 159 -12.68 8.88 -1.91
N PRO A 160 -13.01 10.01 -2.57
CA PRO A 160 -13.13 10.06 -4.01
C PRO A 160 -11.76 9.85 -4.68
N ALA A 161 -11.76 9.22 -5.86
CA ALA A 161 -10.54 9.06 -6.65
C ALA A 161 -10.17 10.38 -7.34
N VAL A 162 -9.13 11.05 -6.84
CA VAL A 162 -8.54 12.25 -7.46
C VAL A 162 -7.28 11.82 -8.20
N ASN A 163 -7.26 12.04 -9.52
CA ASN A 163 -6.18 11.56 -10.39
C ASN A 163 -5.91 10.04 -10.22
N HIS A 164 -6.98 9.24 -10.17
CA HIS A 164 -6.92 7.78 -10.00
C HIS A 164 -6.28 7.32 -8.67
N SER A 165 -6.28 8.20 -7.66
CA SER A 165 -5.70 7.93 -6.35
C SER A 165 -6.56 8.51 -5.23
N ALA A 166 -6.43 7.96 -4.02
CA ALA A 166 -7.04 8.51 -2.81
C ALA A 166 -6.13 8.31 -1.61
N VAL A 167 -5.98 9.35 -0.80
CA VAL A 167 -5.08 9.40 0.35
C VAL A 167 -5.91 9.38 1.64
N PHE A 168 -5.54 8.49 2.56
CA PHE A 168 -6.13 8.30 3.88
C PHE A 168 -5.07 8.69 4.92
N LEU A 169 -5.41 9.65 5.79
CA LEU A 169 -4.47 10.25 6.74
C LEU A 169 -4.71 9.69 8.14
N PHE A 170 -3.65 9.19 8.77
CA PHE A 170 -3.67 8.70 10.13
C PHE A 170 -2.67 9.49 10.98
N SER A 171 -3.16 10.06 12.07
CA SER A 171 -2.34 10.82 13.01
C SER A 171 -2.09 9.99 14.25
N ALA A 172 -0.86 10.04 14.77
CA ALA A 172 -0.46 9.39 16.01
C ALA A 172 -0.86 7.89 16.09
N ALA A 173 -0.17 7.05 15.32
CA ALA A 173 -0.38 5.60 15.31
C ALA A 173 -0.44 5.00 16.73
N ASP A 174 -1.32 4.04 16.95
CA ASP A 174 -1.45 3.31 18.23
C ASP A 174 -1.88 1.87 17.96
N ASP A 175 -2.04 1.06 19.02
CA ASP A 175 -2.37 -0.36 18.89
C ASP A 175 -3.72 -0.60 18.18
N SER A 176 -4.61 0.41 18.12
CA SER A 176 -5.89 0.30 17.43
C SER A 176 -5.76 0.35 15.90
N HIS A 177 -4.62 0.84 15.40
CA HIS A 177 -4.31 0.90 13.97
C HIS A 177 -3.60 -0.37 13.47
N GLN A 178 -3.26 -1.32 14.33
CA GLN A 178 -2.60 -2.57 13.96
C GLN A 178 -3.61 -3.56 13.34
N GLY A 179 -3.27 -4.12 12.18
CA GLY A 179 -4.13 -5.07 11.48
C GLY A 179 -4.00 -5.03 9.96
N ASN A 180 -5.01 -5.54 9.28
CA ASN A 180 -5.02 -5.67 7.83
C ASN A 180 -5.77 -4.52 7.17
N TYR A 181 -5.14 -3.91 6.17
CA TYR A 181 -5.73 -2.89 5.33
C TYR A 181 -5.93 -3.40 3.91
N ARG A 182 -7.05 -3.01 3.29
CA ARG A 182 -7.40 -3.33 1.90
C ARG A 182 -8.08 -2.13 1.26
N CYS A 183 -7.64 -1.76 0.08
CA CYS A 183 -8.32 -0.79 -0.77
C CYS A 183 -9.34 -1.52 -1.64
N VAL A 184 -10.57 -1.03 -1.65
CA VAL A 184 -11.62 -1.44 -2.59
C VAL A 184 -11.93 -0.24 -3.48
N TYR A 185 -11.64 -0.36 -4.77
CA TYR A 185 -11.96 0.66 -5.76
C TYR A 185 -13.37 0.42 -6.29
N TYR A 186 -14.24 1.41 -6.15
CA TYR A 186 -15.61 1.41 -6.69
C TYR A 186 -15.71 2.39 -7.85
N ASN A 187 -16.35 1.97 -8.94
CA ASN A 187 -16.65 2.85 -10.05
C ASN A 187 -17.98 2.46 -10.72
N TYR A 188 -18.58 3.43 -11.41
CA TYR A 188 -19.80 3.33 -12.18
C TYR A 188 -19.50 3.63 -13.64
N VAL A 189 -19.50 2.59 -14.47
CA VAL A 189 -19.25 2.69 -15.92
C VAL A 189 -20.30 1.88 -16.67
N PHE A 190 -20.69 2.31 -17.86
CA PHE A 190 -21.73 1.63 -18.66
C PHE A 190 -23.03 1.37 -17.89
N SER A 191 -23.43 2.32 -17.06
CA SER A 191 -24.61 2.22 -16.20
C SER A 191 -24.57 1.11 -15.13
N HIS A 192 -23.38 0.57 -14.83
CA HIS A 192 -23.19 -0.51 -13.87
C HIS A 192 -22.09 -0.18 -12.85
N ASN A 193 -22.35 -0.58 -11.61
CA ASN A 193 -21.35 -0.51 -10.55
C ASN A 193 -20.46 -1.75 -10.62
N PHE A 194 -19.16 -1.55 -10.43
CA PHE A 194 -18.22 -2.63 -10.20
C PHE A 194 -17.22 -2.25 -9.12
N TYR A 195 -16.54 -3.25 -8.59
CA TYR A 195 -15.47 -3.03 -7.63
C TYR A 195 -14.27 -3.94 -7.89
N CYS A 196 -13.10 -3.49 -7.46
CA CYS A 196 -11.86 -4.26 -7.48
C CYS A 196 -11.15 -4.10 -6.15
N GLU A 197 -10.48 -5.16 -5.70
CA GLU A 197 -9.83 -5.18 -4.39
C GLU A 197 -8.31 -5.25 -4.51
N SER A 198 -7.61 -4.53 -3.64
CA SER A 198 -6.16 -4.60 -3.53
C SER A 198 -5.75 -5.90 -2.85
N GLN A 199 -4.44 -6.15 -2.84
CA GLN A 199 -3.86 -7.07 -1.88
C GLN A 199 -3.98 -6.52 -0.46
N LEU A 200 -3.76 -7.39 0.53
CA LEU A 200 -3.69 -6.97 1.93
C LEU A 200 -2.38 -6.22 2.17
N LEU A 201 -2.44 -5.21 3.04
CA LEU A 201 -1.29 -4.57 3.68
C LEU A 201 -1.44 -4.81 5.18
N PHE A 202 -0.53 -5.57 5.78
CA PHE A 202 -0.54 -5.80 7.22
C PHE A 202 0.35 -4.80 7.94
N LEU A 203 -0.24 -4.02 8.85
CA LEU A 203 0.47 -3.00 9.62
C LEU A 203 0.68 -3.46 11.05
N THR A 204 1.93 -3.43 11.52
CA THR A 204 2.28 -3.64 12.93
C THR A 204 2.62 -2.31 13.57
N VAL A 205 2.07 -2.04 14.76
CA VAL A 205 2.41 -0.85 15.53
C VAL A 205 3.35 -1.21 16.66
N THR A 206 4.61 -0.76 16.57
CA THR A 206 5.64 -1.07 17.56
C THR A 206 5.70 0.02 18.63
N ARG A 207 6.07 -0.39 19.86
CA ARG A 207 6.26 0.54 20.99
C ARG A 207 7.43 1.50 20.71
N THR A 208 7.37 2.65 21.35
CA THR A 208 8.19 3.85 21.14
C THR A 208 9.69 3.70 21.38
N ASP A 209 10.13 2.58 21.92
CA ASP A 209 11.48 2.44 22.43
C ASP A 209 12.31 1.67 21.42
N ASP A 210 12.50 2.24 20.23
CA ASP A 210 13.66 1.86 19.41
C ASP A 210 14.95 2.39 20.04
N VAL A 211 14.86 3.27 21.04
CA VAL A 211 15.99 3.74 21.83
C VAL A 211 15.87 3.19 23.24
N ARG A 212 16.99 2.77 23.84
CA ARG A 212 17.08 2.42 25.26
C ARG A 212 18.39 2.91 25.86
N LEU A 213 18.40 3.08 27.18
CA LEU A 213 19.61 3.34 27.95
C LEU A 213 19.99 2.08 28.73
N VAL A 214 21.21 1.58 28.54
CA VAL A 214 21.69 0.34 29.18
C VAL A 214 22.84 0.62 30.15
N GLY A 215 22.93 -0.17 31.22
CA GLY A 215 24.06 -0.12 32.16
C GLY A 215 24.11 1.11 33.07
N GLY A 216 23.02 1.88 33.17
CA GLY A 216 22.85 2.90 34.22
C GLY A 216 21.82 2.48 35.26
N ASP A 217 21.64 3.33 36.27
CA ASP A 217 20.86 3.02 37.48
C ASP A 217 19.33 3.09 37.27
N SER A 218 18.87 3.51 36.09
CA SER A 218 17.45 3.53 35.72
C SER A 218 17.25 3.51 34.21
N HIS A 219 16.00 3.36 33.75
CA HIS A 219 15.66 3.46 32.31
C HIS A 219 15.94 4.85 31.70
N CYS A 220 16.23 5.85 32.53
CA CYS A 220 16.58 7.22 32.16
C CYS A 220 18.08 7.54 32.34
N ALA A 221 18.92 6.52 32.57
CA ALA A 221 20.37 6.64 32.67
C ALA A 221 21.08 5.45 32.02
N GLY A 222 22.13 5.69 31.22
CA GLY A 222 22.94 4.61 30.64
C GLY A 222 23.55 4.93 29.28
N GLU A 223 24.14 3.93 28.64
CA GLU A 223 24.66 3.98 27.26
C GLU A 223 23.50 3.90 26.26
N VAL A 224 23.53 4.77 25.24
CA VAL A 224 22.47 4.88 24.24
C VAL A 224 22.57 3.75 23.22
N GLU A 225 21.58 2.88 23.22
CA GLU A 225 21.38 1.89 22.17
C GLU A 225 20.16 2.23 21.32
N TRP A 226 20.29 2.00 20.03
CA TRP A 226 19.24 2.16 19.04
C TRP A 226 19.02 0.84 18.31
N TYR A 227 17.77 0.40 18.25
CA TYR A 227 17.31 -0.75 17.51
C TYR A 227 17.23 -0.43 16.02
N TYR A 228 18.11 -1.04 15.23
CA TYR A 228 18.25 -0.75 13.80
C TYR A 228 18.64 -2.03 13.03
N HIS A 229 17.91 -2.36 11.95
CA HIS A 229 18.06 -3.60 11.16
C HIS A 229 18.00 -4.90 11.99
N GLY A 230 17.03 -5.01 12.89
CA GLY A 230 16.79 -6.22 13.67
C GLY A 230 17.70 -6.41 14.89
N GLU A 231 18.65 -5.51 15.12
CA GLU A 231 19.62 -5.60 16.22
C GLU A 231 19.70 -4.30 17.04
N TRP A 232 19.93 -4.44 18.34
CA TRP A 232 20.31 -3.33 19.22
C TRP A 232 21.77 -2.97 19.00
N ARG A 233 22.04 -1.71 18.70
CA ARG A 233 23.41 -1.21 18.43
C ARG A 233 23.68 0.07 19.21
N ILE A 234 24.90 0.20 19.72
CA ILE A 234 25.36 1.42 20.38
C ILE A 234 25.42 2.54 19.35
N VAL A 235 24.83 3.69 19.69
CA VAL A 235 24.84 4.87 18.82
C VAL A 235 26.09 5.69 19.07
N GLY A 236 26.76 6.05 17.97
CA GLY A 236 27.97 6.85 18.00
C GLY A 236 27.68 8.32 17.73
N THR A 237 28.50 9.19 18.29
CA THR A 237 28.53 10.61 17.93
C THR A 237 29.96 11.02 17.58
N VAL A 238 30.12 12.09 16.81
CA VAL A 238 31.43 12.72 16.64
C VAL A 238 31.90 13.31 17.97
N ASP A 239 33.21 13.37 18.22
CA ASP A 239 33.78 13.91 19.46
C ASP A 239 33.71 15.44 19.51
N MET A 240 32.48 15.93 19.61
CA MET A 240 32.17 17.32 19.81
C MET A 240 31.01 17.39 20.80
N ASN A 241 31.26 18.07 21.91
CA ASN A 241 30.33 18.15 23.05
C ASN A 241 28.95 18.71 22.64
N SER A 242 28.91 19.63 21.68
CA SER A 242 27.66 20.21 21.16
C SER A 242 26.76 19.19 20.46
N PHE A 243 27.32 18.28 19.66
CA PHE A 243 26.55 17.24 18.99
C PHE A 243 26.05 16.18 19.97
N ARG A 244 26.90 15.78 20.92
CA ARG A 244 26.51 14.86 22.01
C ARG A 244 25.33 15.39 22.83
N LYS A 245 25.35 16.67 23.18
CA LYS A 245 24.23 17.33 23.89
C LYS A 245 22.93 17.31 23.11
N ARG A 246 22.98 17.53 21.79
CA ARG A 246 21.79 17.51 20.94
C ARG A 246 21.19 16.11 20.83
N VAL A 247 22.04 15.10 20.66
CA VAL A 247 21.62 13.69 20.65
C VAL A 247 21.00 13.31 21.99
N ALA A 248 21.65 13.64 23.11
CA ALA A 248 21.15 13.35 24.44
C ALA A 248 19.78 14.02 24.73
N ALA A 249 19.58 15.26 24.28
CA ALA A 249 18.31 15.96 24.43
C ALA A 249 17.16 15.27 23.69
N VAL A 250 17.43 14.77 22.48
CA VAL A 250 16.46 13.98 21.70
C VAL A 250 16.15 12.65 22.39
N VAL A 251 17.17 11.95 22.91
CA VAL A 251 17.00 10.67 23.62
C VAL A 251 16.18 10.83 24.90
N CYS A 252 16.52 11.76 25.79
CA CYS A 252 15.78 11.97 27.04
C CYS A 252 14.32 12.34 26.77
N ARG A 253 14.07 13.19 25.77
CA ARG A 253 12.71 13.55 25.35
C ARG A 253 11.96 12.36 24.76
N GLN A 254 12.62 11.57 23.90
CA GLN A 254 12.01 10.41 23.25
C GLN A 254 11.59 9.35 24.27
N LEU A 255 12.40 9.13 25.31
CA LEU A 255 12.13 8.19 26.40
C LEU A 255 11.13 8.75 27.44
N GLY A 256 10.73 10.02 27.34
CA GLY A 256 9.88 10.67 28.33
C GLY A 256 10.57 10.92 29.67
N CYS A 257 11.90 10.95 29.71
CA CYS A 257 12.73 11.09 30.91
C CYS A 257 13.07 12.55 31.27
N GLY A 258 12.32 13.51 30.72
CA GLY A 258 12.58 14.93 30.89
C GLY A 258 13.82 15.44 30.13
N SER A 259 14.64 16.28 30.79
CA SER A 259 15.78 16.97 30.17
C SER A 259 17.11 16.27 30.45
N THR A 260 18.13 16.48 29.61
CA THR A 260 19.47 15.94 29.85
C THR A 260 20.14 16.63 31.05
N VAL A 261 20.59 15.85 32.03
CA VAL A 261 21.33 16.32 33.21
C VAL A 261 22.84 16.24 32.95
N SER A 262 23.30 15.09 32.50
CA SER A 262 24.71 14.86 32.24
C SER A 262 24.94 13.91 31.07
N ILE A 263 26.14 14.01 30.52
CA ILE A 263 26.60 13.18 29.41
C ILE A 263 28.00 12.73 29.75
N SER A 264 28.25 11.43 29.63
CA SER A 264 29.56 10.86 29.90
C SER A 264 30.63 11.38 28.93
N PRO A 265 31.89 11.47 29.35
CA PRO A 265 33.01 11.69 28.45
C PRO A 265 33.06 10.61 27.35
N PRO A 266 33.69 10.88 26.19
CA PRO A 266 33.83 9.89 25.14
C PRO A 266 34.66 8.72 25.68
N ALA A 267 34.04 7.56 25.91
CA ALA A 267 34.69 6.43 26.57
C ALA A 267 35.14 5.35 25.57
N LYS A 268 34.26 4.97 24.63
CA LYS A 268 34.50 3.86 23.71
C LYS A 268 34.45 4.33 22.27
N ARG A 269 35.52 4.09 21.51
CA ARG A 269 35.50 4.30 20.06
C ARG A 269 34.68 3.19 19.41
N ILE A 270 33.72 3.57 18.58
CA ILE A 270 32.83 2.64 17.89
C ILE A 270 32.92 2.83 16.38
N HIS A 271 32.71 1.72 15.66
CA HIS A 271 32.56 1.68 14.22
C HIS A 271 31.11 1.34 13.91
N GLY A 272 30.42 2.20 13.17
CA GLY A 272 29.01 1.97 12.89
C GLY A 272 28.26 3.25 12.57
N THR A 273 26.99 3.29 12.98
CA THR A 273 26.08 4.39 12.69
C THR A 273 26.33 5.56 13.65
N GLY A 274 26.83 6.66 13.09
CA GLY A 274 26.95 7.94 13.76
C GLY A 274 25.65 8.71 13.65
N CYS A 275 25.21 9.32 14.74
CA CYS A 275 23.99 10.12 14.80
C CYS A 275 24.32 11.59 15.08
N GLN A 276 23.75 12.49 14.29
CA GLN A 276 23.97 13.92 14.37
C GLN A 276 22.62 14.65 14.37
N CYS A 277 22.23 15.12 15.55
CA CYS A 277 20.99 15.86 15.77
C CYS A 277 21.24 17.38 15.82
N SER A 278 20.22 18.16 15.48
CA SER A 278 20.09 19.60 15.75
C SER A 278 19.60 19.88 17.18
N GLY A 279 18.90 18.93 17.80
CA GLY A 279 18.39 18.95 19.17
C GLY A 279 16.87 19.14 19.27
N SER A 280 16.22 19.57 18.20
CA SER A 280 14.75 19.75 18.12
C SER A 280 14.03 18.56 17.52
N GLU A 281 14.74 17.54 17.05
CA GLU A 281 14.14 16.36 16.45
C GLU A 281 13.22 15.62 17.43
N PRO A 282 12.04 15.15 17.00
CA PRO A 282 11.13 14.45 17.90
C PRO A 282 11.71 13.10 18.37
N ARG A 283 12.57 12.46 17.57
CA ARG A 283 13.19 11.14 17.83
C ARG A 283 14.58 11.02 17.23
N LEU A 284 15.36 10.06 17.72
CA LEU A 284 16.74 9.83 17.30
C LEU A 284 16.85 9.46 15.81
N ARG A 285 15.90 8.70 15.27
CA ARG A 285 15.81 8.36 13.85
C ARG A 285 15.61 9.56 12.92
N ASN A 286 15.11 10.69 13.44
CA ASN A 286 14.90 11.92 12.67
C ASN A 286 16.20 12.75 12.57
N CYS A 287 17.27 12.33 13.24
CA CYS A 287 18.57 12.95 13.13
C CYS A 287 19.34 12.43 11.90
N LEU A 288 20.33 13.19 11.45
CA LEU A 288 21.19 12.77 10.35
C LEU A 288 22.04 11.57 10.81
N THR A 289 21.98 10.46 10.08
CA THR A 289 22.82 9.29 10.34
C THR A 289 23.93 9.14 9.31
N ARG A 290 25.12 8.74 9.74
CA ARG A 290 26.27 8.52 8.86
C ARG A 290 27.13 7.37 9.36
N LEU A 291 27.45 6.43 8.48
CA LEU A 291 28.44 5.41 8.79
C LEU A 291 29.82 6.06 8.93
N ALA A 292 30.45 5.87 10.08
CA ALA A 292 31.78 6.41 10.36
C ALA A 292 32.59 5.47 11.25
N THR A 293 33.91 5.58 11.14
CA THR A 293 34.89 4.75 11.85
C THR A 293 35.45 5.43 13.09
N ASN A 294 35.26 6.75 13.23
CA ASN A 294 35.73 7.55 14.36
C ASN A 294 34.56 8.15 15.13
N LEU A 295 33.71 7.27 15.67
CA LEU A 295 32.60 7.67 16.53
C LEU A 295 32.92 7.29 17.97
N PHE A 296 32.26 7.97 18.90
CA PHE A 296 32.35 7.68 20.32
C PHE A 296 30.97 7.34 20.85
N SER A 297 30.91 6.32 21.71
CA SER A 297 29.67 5.98 22.38
C SER A 297 29.21 7.11 23.29
N LEU A 298 27.90 7.15 23.48
CA LEU A 298 27.22 8.19 24.24
C LEU A 298 26.50 7.53 25.41
N SER A 299 26.81 7.99 26.62
CA SER A 299 26.03 7.68 27.81
C SER A 299 25.40 8.97 28.35
N VAL A 300 24.12 8.86 28.73
CA VAL A 300 23.24 9.99 29.06
C VAL A 300 22.57 9.72 30.40
N VAL A 301 22.44 10.77 31.21
CA VAL A 301 21.57 10.79 32.40
C VAL A 301 20.53 11.89 32.20
N CYS A 302 19.25 11.53 32.32
CA CYS A 302 18.13 12.44 32.19
C CYS A 302 17.60 12.87 33.57
N SER A 303 16.75 13.91 33.61
CA SER A 303 16.26 14.49 34.88
C SER A 303 15.51 13.48 35.72
N ASP A 304 14.74 12.60 35.08
CA ASP A 304 13.83 11.70 35.78
C ASP A 304 14.49 10.36 36.13
N HIS A 305 15.84 10.32 36.13
CA HIS A 305 16.61 9.12 36.47
C HIS A 305 16.45 8.65 37.91
N GLN A 306 16.06 9.53 38.81
CA GLN A 306 15.64 9.24 40.18
C GLN A 306 14.11 9.21 40.18
N GLY A 307 13.52 8.04 39.92
CA GLY A 307 12.07 7.89 39.97
C GLY A 307 11.50 8.35 41.31
N ALA A 308 10.31 8.98 41.26
CA ALA A 308 9.53 9.46 42.40
C ALA A 308 9.59 8.53 43.62
N GLY A 309 10.34 8.95 44.63
CA GLY A 309 10.53 8.20 45.86
C GLY A 309 11.65 8.79 46.70
N GLU A 310 11.42 9.96 47.30
CA GLU A 310 12.01 10.38 48.57
C GLU A 310 11.34 11.69 49.02
N SER A 311 10.23 11.53 49.74
CA SER A 311 9.72 12.53 50.68
C SER A 311 9.57 11.84 52.02
N GLU A 312 10.65 11.80 52.80
CA GLU A 312 10.71 11.93 54.27
C GLU A 312 12.17 12.05 54.73
#